data_AF-A0A3S4LIF2-F1
#
_entry.id   AF-A0A3S4LIF2-F1
#
_cell.length_a   1.000
_cell.length_b   1.000
_cell.length_c   1.000
_cell.angle_alpha   90.00
_cell.angle_beta   90.00
_cell.angle_gamma   90.00
#
_symmetry.space_group_name_H-M   'P 1'
#
loop_
_entity.id
_entity.type
_entity.pdbx_description
1 polymer ?
#
loop_
_entity_poly.entity_id
_entity_poly.type
_entity_poly.pdbx_seq_one_letter_code
_entity_poly.pdbx_strand_id
1 'polypeptide(L)'
;MYYYHTDHLGTPQALTDEQGQLALEMDYQAWGQAREVIADAASKAGIRNPFRFQGQYHDDESGLHYNRYRYYDPDIGRFISRDPIGLMVDSIFTATPLIRQNGLTL
;
A
#
# COMPACT_ATOMS: atom_id res chain seq x y z
N MET A 1 -15.28 -0.46 -16.49
CA MET A 1 -13.87 -0.89 -16.38
C MET A 1 -13.07 0.21 -15.71
N TYR A 2 -12.04 -0.12 -14.94
CA TYR A 2 -11.11 0.85 -14.37
C TYR A 2 -9.67 0.47 -14.70
N TYR A 3 -8.80 1.48 -14.82
CA TYR A 3 -7.40 1.32 -15.21
C TYR A 3 -6.48 1.79 -14.10
N TYR A 4 -5.55 0.93 -13.70
CA TYR A 4 -4.52 1.24 -12.71
C TYR A 4 -3.38 2.04 -13.34
N HIS A 5 -3.01 3.14 -12.68
CA HIS A 5 -1.81 3.90 -12.96
C HIS A 5 -0.82 3.64 -11.83
N THR A 6 0.31 3.01 -12.14
CA THR A 6 1.31 2.62 -11.15
C THR A 6 2.59 3.43 -11.29
N ASP A 7 3.36 3.53 -10.21
CA ASP A 7 4.76 3.98 -10.30
C ASP A 7 5.67 2.91 -10.96
N HIS A 8 6.97 3.21 -11.05
CA HIS A 8 7.99 2.31 -11.59
C HIS A 8 8.22 1.02 -10.77
N LEU A 9 7.74 0.97 -9.52
CA LEU A 9 7.77 -0.21 -8.66
C LEU A 9 6.47 -1.01 -8.71
N GLY A 10 5.48 -0.56 -9.50
CA GLY A 10 4.17 -1.20 -9.59
C GLY A 10 3.20 -0.80 -8.47
N THR A 11 3.51 0.21 -7.66
CA THR A 11 2.60 0.73 -6.62
C THR A 11 1.47 1.52 -7.28
N PRO A 12 0.18 1.18 -7.05
CA PRO A 12 -0.96 1.94 -7.57
C PRO A 12 -0.98 3.39 -7.09
N GLN A 13 -0.90 4.37 -7.97
CA GLN A 13 -1.00 5.79 -7.63
C GLN A 13 -2.41 6.34 -7.91
N ALA A 14 -3.09 5.85 -8.95
CA ALA A 14 -4.42 6.31 -9.32
C ALA A 14 -5.23 5.25 -10.09
N LEU A 15 -6.54 5.46 -10.14
CA LEU A 15 -7.50 4.74 -10.96
C LEU A 15 -8.28 5.70 -11.85
N THR A 16 -8.41 5.38 -13.13
CA THR A 16 -9.29 6.11 -14.06
C THR A 16 -10.40 5.21 -14.60
N ASP A 17 -11.54 5.81 -14.91
CA ASP A 17 -12.64 5.14 -15.59
C ASP A 17 -12.39 4.98 -17.11
N GLU A 18 -13.37 4.43 -17.83
CA GLU A 18 -13.35 4.25 -19.29
C GLU A 18 -13.27 5.55 -20.09
N GLN A 19 -13.67 6.67 -19.49
CA GLN A 19 -13.61 8.00 -20.08
C GLN A 19 -12.31 8.73 -19.69
N GLY A 20 -11.38 8.04 -19.01
CA GLY A 20 -10.12 8.60 -18.54
C GLY A 20 -10.26 9.57 -17.38
N GLN A 21 -11.43 9.63 -16.73
CA GLN A 21 -11.64 10.50 -15.57
C GLN A 21 -11.08 9.86 -14.31
N LEU A 22 -10.49 10.68 -13.44
CA LEU A 22 -9.95 10.23 -12.15
C LEU A 22 -11.08 9.73 -11.25
N ALA A 23 -11.03 8.45 -10.88
CA ALA A 23 -11.98 7.83 -9.98
C ALA A 23 -11.45 7.79 -8.54
N LEU A 24 -10.16 7.52 -8.39
CA LEU A 24 -9.49 7.38 -7.10
C LEU A 24 -8.00 7.73 -7.25
N GLU A 25 -7.46 8.44 -6.27
CA GLU A 25 -6.02 8.72 -6.13
C GLU A 25 -5.53 8.18 -4.78
N MET A 26 -4.29 7.67 -4.76
CA MET A 26 -3.65 7.12 -3.58
C MET A 26 -2.60 8.09 -3.05
N ASP A 27 -2.68 8.38 -1.76
CA ASP A 27 -1.72 9.22 -1.03
C ASP A 27 -0.98 8.34 0.00
N TYR A 28 0.30 8.03 -0.26
CA TYR A 28 1.10 7.14 0.57
C TYR A 28 2.11 7.88 1.45
N GLN A 29 2.23 7.44 2.70
CA GLN A 29 3.32 7.83 3.60
C GLN A 29 4.47 6.82 3.55
N ALA A 30 5.65 7.24 4.04
CA ALA A 30 6.91 6.50 3.92
C ALA A 30 6.83 5.03 4.38
N TRP A 31 6.03 4.75 5.40
CA TRP A 31 5.85 3.42 6.00
C TRP A 31 4.62 2.67 5.52
N GLY A 32 4.00 3.11 4.42
CA GLY A 32 2.92 2.35 3.78
C GLY A 32 1.52 2.76 4.17
N GLN A 33 1.32 3.62 5.16
CA GLN A 33 0.01 4.24 5.39
C GLN A 33 -0.47 4.85 4.09
N ALA A 34 -1.71 4.54 3.71
CA ALA A 34 -2.27 4.92 2.43
C ALA A 34 -3.65 5.53 2.68
N ARG A 35 -3.91 6.67 2.04
CA ARG A 35 -5.21 7.31 2.06
C ARG A 35 -5.77 7.33 0.64
N GLU A 36 -7.00 6.86 0.49
CA GLU A 36 -7.73 6.96 -0.76
C GLU A 36 -8.42 8.33 -0.84
N VAL A 37 -8.14 9.07 -1.91
CA VAL A 37 -8.90 10.26 -2.29
C VAL A 37 -9.84 9.85 -3.42
N ILE A 38 -11.11 9.64 -3.09
CA ILE A 38 -12.10 9.01 -3.98
C ILE A 38 -13.10 10.05 -4.49
N ALA A 39 -13.36 10.06 -5.79
CA ALA A 39 -14.43 10.88 -6.38
C ALA A 39 -15.81 10.42 -5.88
N ASP A 40 -16.75 11.35 -5.70
CA ASP A 40 -18.09 11.05 -5.14
C ASP A 40 -18.83 9.93 -5.92
N ALA A 41 -18.75 9.97 -7.26
CA ALA A 41 -19.34 8.94 -8.11
C ALA A 41 -18.70 7.56 -7.89
N ALA A 42 -17.37 7.51 -7.75
CA ALA A 42 -16.62 6.27 -7.49
C ALA A 42 -16.88 5.73 -6.07
N SER A 43 -17.01 6.63 -5.09
CA SER A 43 -17.38 6.28 -3.72
C SER A 43 -18.78 5.63 -3.66
N LYS A 44 -19.77 6.22 -4.34
CA LYS A 44 -21.13 5.68 -4.47
C LYS A 44 -21.18 4.33 -5.20
N ALA A 45 -20.28 4.12 -6.15
CA ALA A 45 -20.11 2.85 -6.85
C ALA A 45 -19.31 1.81 -6.05
N GLY A 46 -18.84 2.14 -4.83
CA GLY A 46 -18.10 1.22 -3.97
C GLY A 46 -16.68 0.93 -4.45
N ILE A 47 -16.10 1.81 -5.28
CA ILE A 47 -14.73 1.65 -5.76
C ILE A 47 -13.75 1.89 -4.61
N ARG A 48 -12.78 0.99 -4.49
CA ARG A 48 -11.69 0.99 -3.51
C ARG A 48 -10.46 0.36 -4.14
N ASN A 49 -9.29 0.65 -3.60
CA ASN A 49 -8.04 0.02 -3.98
C ASN A 49 -7.40 -0.66 -2.76
N PRO A 50 -7.52 -1.99 -2.59
CA PRO A 50 -6.89 -2.68 -1.47
C PRO A 50 -5.39 -2.90 -1.67
N PHE A 51 -4.84 -2.68 -2.87
CA PHE A 51 -3.42 -2.88 -3.12
C PHE A 51 -2.59 -1.76 -2.49
N ARG A 52 -1.47 -2.14 -1.88
CA ARG A 52 -0.52 -1.23 -1.21
C ARG A 52 0.83 -1.33 -1.93
N PHE A 53 1.94 -1.21 -1.20
CA PHE A 53 3.26 -1.49 -1.76
C PHE A 53 3.38 -2.93 -2.28
N GLN A 54 4.46 -3.21 -2.99
CA GLN A 54 4.69 -4.53 -3.60
C GLN A 54 4.41 -5.70 -2.65
N GLY A 55 3.50 -6.58 -3.08
CA GLY A 55 3.10 -7.78 -2.34
C GLY A 55 2.16 -7.54 -1.15
N GLN A 56 1.72 -6.30 -0.91
CA GLN A 56 0.87 -5.94 0.23
C GLN A 56 -0.60 -5.73 -0.20
N TYR A 57 -1.50 -6.30 0.59
CA TYR A 57 -2.94 -6.13 0.50
C TYR A 57 -3.47 -5.57 1.81
N HIS A 58 -4.30 -4.53 1.76
CA HIS A 58 -4.92 -3.95 2.94
C HIS A 58 -6.10 -4.80 3.39
N ASP A 59 -6.04 -5.23 4.63
CA ASP A 59 -7.13 -5.90 5.30
C ASP A 59 -7.95 -4.87 6.09
N ASP A 60 -9.14 -4.55 5.59
CA ASP A 60 -10.03 -3.54 6.18
C ASP A 60 -10.49 -3.92 7.61
N GLU A 61 -10.52 -5.22 7.96
CA GLU A 61 -10.98 -5.67 9.28
C GLU A 61 -9.94 -5.34 10.36
N SER A 62 -8.65 -5.54 10.06
CA SER A 62 -7.56 -5.31 11.01
C SER A 62 -6.87 -3.95 10.83
N GLY A 63 -7.01 -3.32 9.67
CA GLY A 63 -6.22 -2.15 9.25
C GLY A 63 -4.77 -2.50 8.86
N LEU A 64 -4.37 -3.77 8.95
CA LEU A 64 -3.02 -4.23 8.67
C LEU A 64 -2.84 -4.57 7.19
N HIS A 65 -1.58 -4.69 6.77
CA HIS A 65 -1.24 -5.08 5.42
C HIS A 65 -0.80 -6.55 5.40
N TYR A 66 -1.59 -7.39 4.73
CA TYR A 66 -1.22 -8.77 4.48
C TYR A 66 -0.12 -8.85 3.42
N ASN A 67 1.01 -9.46 3.78
CA ASN A 67 2.16 -9.67 2.91
C ASN A 67 2.57 -11.14 2.94
N ARG A 68 1.95 -11.92 2.06
CA ARG A 68 2.14 -13.35 1.71
C ARG A 68 2.15 -14.40 2.83
N TYR A 69 2.59 -14.08 4.05
CA TYR A 69 2.60 -14.91 5.27
C TYR A 69 2.67 -14.08 6.57
N ARG A 70 2.70 -12.74 6.49
CA ARG A 70 2.81 -11.86 7.64
C ARG A 70 1.89 -10.66 7.50
N TYR A 71 1.46 -10.13 8.64
CA TYR A 71 0.80 -8.85 8.70
C TYR A 71 1.81 -7.76 9.05
N TYR A 72 1.78 -6.69 8.28
CA TYR A 72 2.58 -5.49 8.45
C TYR A 72 1.69 -4.37 9.00
N ASP A 73 2.15 -3.72 10.05
CA ASP A 73 1.50 -2.58 10.65
C ASP A 73 2.12 -1.29 10.07
N PRO A 74 1.37 -0.53 9.25
CA PRO A 74 1.86 0.69 8.63
C PRO A 74 2.03 1.84 9.62
N ASP A 75 1.38 1.81 10.80
CA ASP A 75 1.46 2.88 11.80
C ASP A 75 2.79 2.86 12.55
N ILE A 76 3.32 1.66 12.81
CA ILE A 76 4.62 1.47 13.49
C ILE A 76 5.74 1.01 12.55
N GLY A 77 5.43 0.80 11.27
CA GLY A 77 6.40 0.50 10.23
C GLY A 77 7.06 -0.88 10.32
N ARG A 78 6.36 -1.91 10.81
CA ARG A 78 6.95 -3.26 11.02
C ARG A 78 5.95 -4.41 10.92
N PHE A 79 6.46 -5.61 10.75
CA PHE A 79 5.66 -6.83 10.88
C PHE A 79 5.24 -7.06 12.33
N ILE A 80 4.01 -7.52 12.53
CA ILE A 80 3.48 -7.89 13.87
C ILE A 80 3.86 -9.32 14.29
N SER A 81 4.35 -10.12 13.35
CA SER A 81 4.84 -11.48 13.58
C SER A 81 6.31 -11.62 13.20
N ARG A 82 7.01 -12.50 13.92
CA ARG A 82 8.40 -12.84 13.64
C ARG A 82 8.52 -13.50 12.27
N ASP A 83 9.61 -13.23 11.56
CA ASP A 83 9.91 -13.92 10.32
C ASP A 83 9.95 -15.45 10.51
N PRO A 84 9.11 -16.23 9.80
CA PRO A 84 9.05 -17.68 9.94
C PRO A 84 10.30 -18.41 9.45
N ILE A 85 11.15 -17.76 8.64
CA ILE A 85 12.39 -18.37 8.12
C ILE A 85 13.55 -18.24 9.13
N GLY A 86 13.39 -17.45 10.19
CA GLY A 86 14.28 -17.47 11.37
C GLY A 86 15.75 -17.12 11.10
N LEU A 87 16.04 -16.39 10.01
CA LEU A 87 17.41 -16.02 9.65
C LEU A 87 17.89 -14.82 10.48
N MET A 88 19.18 -14.84 10.83
CA MET A 88 19.94 -13.75 11.45
C MET A 88 20.04 -12.56 10.50
N VAL A 89 18.95 -11.81 10.35
CA VAL A 89 18.99 -10.44 9.83
C VAL A 89 18.77 -9.50 11.01
N ASP A 90 19.42 -8.34 10.99
CA ASP A 90 19.49 -7.39 12.12
C ASP A 90 18.13 -6.91 12.65
N SER A 91 17.02 -7.23 11.97
CA SER A 91 15.69 -7.16 12.57
C SER A 91 14.70 -8.14 11.92
N ILE A 92 14.19 -9.07 12.74
CA ILE A 92 13.19 -10.07 12.36
C ILE A 92 11.77 -9.50 12.14
N PHE A 93 11.60 -8.19 12.36
CA PHE A 93 10.33 -7.47 12.26
C PHE A 93 10.36 -6.29 11.29
N THR A 94 11.53 -5.78 10.89
CA THR A 94 11.61 -4.53 10.11
C THR A 94 11.23 -4.77 8.64
N ALA A 95 10.37 -3.91 8.10
CA ALA A 95 10.25 -3.73 6.66
C ALA A 95 11.07 -2.51 6.24
N THR A 96 11.72 -2.56 5.08
CA THR A 96 12.40 -1.39 4.51
C THR A 96 11.34 -0.43 3.95
N PRO A 97 11.38 0.88 4.26
CA PRO A 97 10.45 1.84 3.67
C PRO A 97 10.69 1.89 2.15
N LEU A 98 9.62 1.79 1.37
CA LEU A 98 9.70 1.68 -0.10
C LEU A 98 9.48 3.01 -0.83
N ILE A 99 9.12 4.09 -0.10
CA ILE A 99 9.00 5.42 -0.71
C ILE A 99 10.36 6.11 -0.75
N ARG A 100 10.81 6.47 -1.95
CA ARG A 100 11.78 7.56 -2.12
C ARG A 100 11.04 8.88 -1.88
N GLN A 101 11.12 9.46 -0.68
CA GLN A 101 10.92 10.90 -0.54
C GLN A 101 12.20 11.59 -1.01
N ASN A 102 12.15 12.30 -2.13
CA ASN A 102 13.14 13.32 -2.52
C ASN A 102 14.62 12.95 -2.31
N GLY A 103 15.05 11.79 -2.82
CA GLY A 103 16.48 11.53 -3.00
C GLY A 103 17.32 11.27 -1.75
N LEU A 104 16.74 11.28 -0.54
CA LEU A 104 17.48 10.96 0.70
C LEU A 104 16.99 9.64 1.28
N THR A 105 17.89 8.66 1.26
CA THR A 105 17.76 7.42 2.05
C THR A 105 17.98 7.79 3.52
N LEU A 106 17.13 7.29 4.43
CA LEU A 106 17.48 7.20 5.85
C LEU A 106 18.59 6.16 6.06
#